data_AF-A0A3S1ELA3-F1
#
_entry.id   AF-A0A3S1ELA3-F1
#
_cell.length_a   1.000
_cell.length_b   1.000
_cell.length_c   1.000
_cell.angle_alpha   90.00
_cell.angle_beta   90.00
_cell.angle_gamma   90.00
#
_symmetry.space_group_name_H-M   'P 1'
#
loop_
_entity.id
_entity.type
_entity.pdbx_description
1 polymer ?
#
loop_
_entity_poly.entity_id
_entity_poly.type
_entity_poly.pdbx_seq_one_letter_code
_entity_poly.pdbx_strand_id
1 'polypeptide(L)' 'MPHMAIEYSANLDAKVDMGELCALVSRIILETGLFEAGAVRVRAFRAEAYAIADRLPENGFIDMNF' A
#
# COMPACT_ATOMS: atom_id res chain seq x y z
N MET A 1 4.32 -11.41 13.61
CA MET A 1 4.65 -11.56 12.17
C MET A 1 4.21 -10.27 11.49
N PRO A 2 5.14 -9.43 10.99
CA PRO A 2 4.82 -8.11 10.45
C PRO A 2 3.96 -8.22 9.19
N HIS A 3 2.79 -7.58 9.20
CA HIS A 3 1.84 -7.57 8.10
C HIS A 3 1.49 -6.14 7.73
N MET A 4 2.10 -5.62 6.67
CA MET A 4 1.70 -4.34 6.11
C MET A 4 0.50 -4.56 5.18
N ALA A 5 -0.64 -3.97 5.52
CA ALA A 5 -1.78 -3.82 4.63
C ALA A 5 -1.77 -2.40 4.03
N ILE A 6 -1.96 -2.32 2.72
CA ILE A 6 -2.07 -1.08 1.98
C ILE A 6 -3.45 -1.07 1.33
N GLU A 7 -4.31 -0.13 1.67
CA GLU A 7 -5.58 0.10 0.98
C GLU A 7 -5.45 1.35 0.10
N TYR A 8 -5.97 1.31 -1.11
CA TYR A 8 -5.82 2.44 -2.03
C TYR A 8 -7.00 2.59 -2.99
N SER A 9 -7.24 3.81 -3.46
CA SER A 9 -8.30 4.08 -4.44
C SER A 9 -7.91 3.70 -5.86
N ALA A 10 -8.84 3.10 -6.60
CA ALA A 10 -8.60 2.60 -7.96
C ALA A 10 -8.04 3.64 -8.96
N ASN A 11 -8.36 4.93 -8.81
CA ASN A 11 -7.81 5.98 -9.69
C ASN A 11 -6.28 6.14 -9.60
N LEU A 12 -5.62 5.53 -8.61
CA LEU A 12 -4.17 5.54 -8.50
C LEU A 12 -3.48 4.49 -9.38
N ASP A 13 -4.19 3.51 -9.96
CA ASP A 13 -3.59 2.50 -10.85
C ASP A 13 -2.85 3.14 -12.05
N ALA A 14 -3.29 4.32 -12.49
CA ALA A 14 -2.66 5.06 -13.60
C ALA A 14 -1.44 5.91 -13.16
N LYS A 15 -1.19 6.04 -11.85
CA LYS A 15 -0.18 6.94 -11.27
C LYS A 15 0.87 6.22 -10.44
N VAL A 16 0.54 5.06 -9.88
CA VAL A 16 1.37 4.32 -8.93
C VAL A 16 1.39 2.85 -9.30
N ASP A 17 2.58 2.28 -9.48
CA ASP A 17 2.74 0.83 -9.52
C ASP A 17 2.66 0.28 -8.09
N MET A 18 1.51 -0.29 -7.74
CA MET A 18 1.29 -0.83 -6.40
C MET A 18 2.13 -2.09 -6.12
N GLY A 19 2.55 -2.82 -7.16
CA GLY A 19 3.48 -3.94 -7.03
C GLY A 19 4.87 -3.45 -6.63
N GLU A 20 5.37 -2.40 -7.29
CA GLU A 20 6.64 -1.76 -6.95
C GLU A 20 6.59 -1.12 -5.55
N LEU A 21 5.48 -0.47 -5.19
CA LEU A 21 5.27 0.05 -3.84
C LEU A 21 5.33 -1.06 -2.78
N CYS A 22 4.64 -2.18 -2.98
CA CYS A 22 4.71 -3.32 -2.06
C CYS A 22 6.13 -3.87 -1.93
N ALA A 23 6.88 -3.99 -3.04
CA ALA A 23 8.25 -4.45 -3.03
C ALA A 23 9.20 -3.49 -2.29
N LEU A 24 9.04 -2.18 -2.50
CA LEU A 24 9.76 -1.14 -1.79
C LEU A 24 9.52 -1.22 -0.29
N VAL A 25 8.25 -1.25 0.13
CA VAL A 25 7.88 -1.33 1.55
C VAL A 25 8.44 -2.60 2.20
N SER A 26 8.35 -3.75 1.52
CA SER A 26 8.92 -5.00 2.01
C SER A 26 10.43 -4.90 2.22
N ARG A 27 11.16 -4.26 1.30
CA ARG A 27 12.60 -4.04 1.42
C ARG A 27 12.92 -3.14 2.61
N ILE A 28 12.23 -2.00 2.75
CA ILE A 28 12.47 -1.07 3.86
C ILE A 28 12.19 -1.73 5.21
N ILE A 29 11.14 -2.53 5.34
CA ILE A 29 10.86 -3.29 6.58
C ILE A 29 12.03 -4.21 6.92
N LEU A 30 12.61 -4.91 5.95
CA LEU A 30 13.74 -5.81 6.16
C LEU A 30 15.04 -5.05 6.50
N GLU A 31 15.27 -3.89 5.88
CA GLU A 31 16.42 -3.03 6.15
C GLU A 31 16.45 -2.50 7.59
N THR A 32 15.32 -2.51 8.31
CA THR A 32 15.29 -2.17 9.74
C THR A 32 16.07 -3.16 10.62
N GLY A 33 16.30 -4.39 10.12
CA GLY A 33 16.92 -5.48 10.89
C GLY A 33 16.06 -6.05 12.02
N LEU A 34 14.81 -5.59 12.17
CA LEU A 34 13.90 -6.04 13.23
C LEU A 34 13.21 -7.38 12.93
N PHE A 35 13.18 -7.77 11.65
CA PHE A 35 12.42 -8.93 11.18
C PHE A 35 13.22 -9.77 10.19
N GLU A 36 12.94 -11.07 10.17
CA GLU A 36 13.52 -12.02 9.20
C GLU A 36 12.77 -11.99 7.87
N ALA A 37 13.44 -12.36 6.76
CA ALA A 37 12.86 -12.38 5.41
C ALA A 37 11.57 -13.23 5.32
N GLY A 38 11.54 -14.39 5.98
CA GLY A 38 10.35 -15.25 6.02
C GLY A 38 9.18 -14.70 6.85
N ALA A 39 9.38 -13.59 7.58
CA ALA A 39 8.43 -12.99 8.51
C ALA A 39 7.58 -11.85 7.90
N VAL A 40 8.03 -11.22 6.81
CA VAL A 40 7.38 -10.01 6.24
C VAL A 40 6.31 -10.38 5.21
N ARG A 41 5.14 -9.75 5.33
CA ARG A 41 4.08 -9.75 4.32
C ARG A 41 3.65 -8.32 4.03
N VAL A 42 3.60 -7.96 2.75
CA VAL A 42 3.05 -6.68 2.28
C VAL A 42 1.98 -6.99 1.25
N ARG A 43 0.79 -6.41 1.41
CA ARG A 43 -0.36 -6.65 0.53
C ARG A 43 -1.05 -5.34 0.22
N ALA A 44 -1.44 -5.15 -1.04
CA ALA A 44 -2.27 -4.04 -1.46
C ALA A 44 -3.70 -4.51 -1.77
N PHE A 45 -4.68 -3.72 -1.35
CA PHE A 45 -6.10 -3.93 -1.58
C PHE A 45 -6.66 -2.71 -2.30
N ARG A 46 -7.17 -2.96 -3.51
CA ARG A 46 -7.71 -1.92 -4.38
C ARG A 46 -9.18 -1.66 -4.03
N ALA A 47 -9.50 -0.43 -3.67
CA ALA A 47 -10.87 0.05 -3.51
C ALA A 47 -11.43 0.49 -4.87
N GLU A 48 -12.29 -0.36 -5.46
CA GLU A 48 -13.06 -0.02 -6.66
C GLU A 48 -14.10 1.08 -6.36
N ALA A 49 -14.76 0.98 -5.20
CA ALA A 49 -15.75 1.94 -4.75
C ALA A 49 -15.20 2.77 -3.59
N TYR A 50 -15.12 4.08 -3.77
CA TYR A 50 -14.64 5.02 -2.77
C TYR A 50 -15.25 6.41 -2.99
N ALA A 51 -15.27 7.23 -1.94
CA ALA A 51 -15.62 8.64 -2.01
C ALA A 51 -14.69 9.42 -1.08
N ILE A 52 -14.03 10.45 -1.61
CA ILE A 52 -12.99 11.19 -0.89
C ILE A 52 -13.35 12.67 -0.89
N ALA A 53 -13.51 13.23 0.31
CA ALA A 53 -13.75 14.65 0.57
C ALA A 53 -14.84 15.26 -0.34
N ASP A 54 -14.49 16.27 -1.13
CA ASP A 54 -15.34 17.03 -2.05
C ASP A 54 -15.65 16.33 -3.38
N ARG A 55 -15.26 15.05 -3.52
CA ARG A 55 -15.54 14.16 -4.66
C ARG A 55 -14.90 14.60 -5.98
N LEU A 56 -13.82 15.38 -5.93
CA LEU A 56 -13.03 15.65 -7.11
C LEU A 56 -12.38 14.35 -7.64
N PRO A 57 -12.45 14.05 -8.96
CA PRO A 57 -11.94 12.80 -9.55
C PRO A 57 -10.45 12.52 -9.30
N GLU A 58 -9.66 13.58 -9.10
CA GLU A 58 -8.23 13.53 -8.84
C GLU A 58 -7.89 13.12 -7.41
N ASN A 59 -8.84 13.22 -6.46
CA ASN A 59 -8.63 12.82 -5.08
C ASN A 59 -8.36 11.32 -5.03
N GLY A 60 -7.25 10.93 -4.41
CA GLY A 60 -6.90 9.54 -4.17
C GLY A 60 -6.41 9.34 -2.74
N PHE A 61 -6.42 8.10 -2.28
CA PHE A 61 -5.88 7.74 -0.98
C PHE A 61 -4.96 6.52 -1.07
N ILE A 62 -4.00 6.47 -0.15
CA ILE A 62 -3.26 5.27 0.22
C ILE A 62 -3.26 5.26 1.74
N ASP A 63 -3.86 4.23 2.34
CA ASP A 63 -3.84 3.98 3.78
C ASP A 63 -2.93 2.79 4.08
N MET A 64 -2.14 2.89 5.14
CA MET A 64 -1.11 1.90 5.49
C MET A 64 -1.24 1.50 6.95
N ASN A 65 -1.46 0.20 7.18
CA ASN A 65 -1.61 -0.37 8.52
C ASN A 65 -0.57 -1.48 8.73
N PHE A 66 0.22 -1.37 9.80
CA PHE A 66 1.41 -2.20 10.07
C PHE A 66 1.24 -3.11 11.28
#